data_AF-A0A0F5VZE0-F1
#
_entry.id   AF-A0A0F5VZE0-F1
#
_cell.length_a   1.000
_cell.length_b   1.000
_cell.length_c   1.000
_cell.angle_alpha   90.00
_cell.angle_beta   90.00
_cell.angle_gamma   90.00
#
_symmetry.space_group_name_H-M   'P 1'
#
loop_
_entity.id
_entity.type
_entity.pdbx_description
1 polymer ?
#
loop_
_entity_poly.entity_id
_entity_poly.type
_entity_poly.pdbx_seq_one_letter_code
_entity_poly.pdbx_strand_id
1 'polypeptide(L)'
;MLQWSRNCDGDRSAPPEGDLRDLQDLAAPPPDVTDEVVRVAVYGAARLRLDRLAEQERRPVGAGALLLAAAIGARAQEELAAEAVRAVPAARSLWDVLAHHTVVAPALPHCASTPLLAERLRDASPLTAVLDRPNPPGESAAELLLEDVLLTHPQGRRLLTSVYCAAPASPGQALWRGRLLDQLRMQDRELVLDVYEAALLRHQAEHLVLIRQARLCLTVPPDLPSARPVAQWWAALARLERSHPRLLRARTGITRQYLAGVSLYRQVERLEAITA
;
A
#
# COMPACT_ATOMS: atom_id res chain seq x y z
N MET A 1 -9.99 21.58 -9.86
CA MET A 1 -10.60 20.33 -9.34
C MET A 1 -9.64 19.46 -8.53
N LEU A 2 -8.36 19.29 -8.92
CA LEU A 2 -7.43 18.33 -8.25
C LEU A 2 -6.62 18.89 -7.07
N GLN A 3 -6.80 20.16 -6.68
CA GLN A 3 -5.94 20.79 -5.67
C GLN A 3 -6.01 20.10 -4.30
N TRP A 4 -7.18 19.56 -3.94
CA TRP A 4 -7.40 18.81 -2.68
C TRP A 4 -6.48 17.60 -2.53
N SER A 5 -6.10 16.95 -3.64
CA SER A 5 -5.26 15.75 -3.60
C SER A 5 -3.80 16.04 -3.22
N ARG A 6 -3.42 17.33 -3.25
CA ARG A 6 -2.08 17.81 -2.89
C ARG A 6 -1.98 18.35 -1.47
N ASN A 7 -3.09 18.51 -0.76
CA ASN A 7 -3.07 19.07 0.60
C ASN A 7 -2.25 18.18 1.54
N CYS A 8 -1.43 18.82 2.37
CA CYS A 8 -0.45 18.15 3.24
C CYS A 8 -1.13 17.36 4.34
N ASP A 9 -0.46 16.31 4.84
CA ASP A 9 -0.91 15.45 5.95
C ASP A 9 -1.20 16.30 7.22
N GLY A 10 -2.42 16.80 7.33
CA GLY A 10 -2.87 17.73 8.37
C GLY A 10 -4.14 18.47 7.99
N ASP A 11 -4.27 18.85 6.71
CA ASP A 11 -5.50 19.41 6.16
C ASP A 11 -6.22 18.32 5.36
N ARG A 12 -7.01 17.49 6.06
CA ARG A 12 -7.86 16.44 5.47
C ARG A 12 -9.06 17.04 4.77
N SER A 13 -8.83 17.99 3.87
CA SER A 13 -9.89 18.62 3.10
C SER A 13 -10.57 17.53 2.28
N ALA A 14 -11.85 17.29 2.54
CA ALA A 14 -12.60 16.27 1.84
C ALA A 14 -12.56 16.53 0.32
N PRO A 15 -12.50 15.49 -0.52
CA PRO A 15 -12.65 15.67 -1.95
C PRO A 15 -13.96 16.41 -2.26
N PRO A 16 -13.96 17.32 -3.24
CA PRO A 16 -15.18 18.04 -3.64
C PRO A 16 -16.27 17.05 -4.04
N GLU A 17 -17.53 17.39 -3.80
CA GLU A 17 -18.67 16.57 -4.20
C GLU A 17 -19.23 17.07 -5.53
N GLY A 18 -19.70 16.14 -6.36
CA GLY A 18 -20.31 16.42 -7.65
C GLY A 18 -21.12 15.23 -8.14
N ASP A 19 -21.72 15.37 -9.33
CA ASP A 19 -22.38 14.26 -10.03
C ASP A 19 -21.58 13.86 -11.29
N LEU A 20 -22.04 12.79 -11.97
CA LEU A 20 -21.41 12.23 -13.17
C LEU A 20 -22.15 12.62 -14.46
N ARG A 21 -22.97 13.68 -14.44
CA ARG A 21 -23.84 14.01 -15.58
C ARG A 21 -23.06 14.49 -16.81
N ASP A 22 -21.92 15.13 -16.61
CA ASP A 22 -21.10 15.72 -17.67
C ASP A 22 -19.79 14.93 -17.93
N LEU A 23 -19.79 13.61 -17.73
CA LEU A 23 -18.60 12.75 -17.94
C LEU A 23 -18.00 12.85 -19.36
N GLN A 24 -18.82 13.18 -20.35
CA GLN A 24 -18.37 13.37 -21.74
C GLN A 24 -17.33 14.48 -21.89
N ASP A 25 -17.37 15.51 -21.03
CA ASP A 25 -16.40 16.61 -21.05
C ASP A 25 -15.02 16.18 -20.52
N LEU A 26 -14.95 15.03 -19.84
CA LEU A 26 -13.69 14.43 -19.40
C LEU A 26 -12.99 13.61 -20.48
N ALA A 27 -13.66 13.32 -21.60
CA ALA A 27 -13.06 12.58 -22.72
C ALA A 27 -12.03 13.43 -23.48
N ALA A 28 -12.21 14.76 -23.49
CA ALA A 28 -11.30 15.73 -24.09
C ALA A 28 -11.10 16.91 -23.13
N PRO A 29 -10.37 16.71 -22.02
CA PRO A 29 -10.23 17.73 -21.00
C PRO A 29 -9.49 18.96 -21.57
N PRO A 30 -9.89 20.18 -21.16
CA PRO A 30 -9.18 21.40 -21.49
C PRO A 30 -7.67 21.32 -21.14
N PRO A 31 -6.79 22.08 -21.84
CA PRO A 31 -5.35 22.02 -21.62
C PRO A 31 -4.91 22.32 -20.17
N ASP A 32 -5.57 23.26 -19.51
CA ASP A 32 -5.31 23.62 -18.11
C ASP A 32 -5.63 22.48 -17.13
N VAL A 33 -6.65 21.67 -17.43
CA VAL A 33 -6.99 20.46 -16.67
C VAL A 33 -5.93 19.38 -16.88
N THR A 34 -5.45 19.21 -18.11
CA THR A 34 -4.37 18.28 -18.45
C THR A 34 -3.08 18.67 -17.72
N ASP A 35 -2.74 19.95 -17.70
CA ASP A 35 -1.58 20.47 -16.97
C ASP A 35 -1.68 20.23 -15.45
N GLU A 36 -2.89 20.32 -14.87
CA GLU A 36 -3.07 19.96 -13.46
C GLU A 36 -2.83 18.48 -13.18
N VAL A 37 -3.23 17.58 -14.09
CA VAL A 37 -2.96 16.14 -13.94
C VAL A 37 -1.45 15.87 -13.95
N VAL A 38 -0.69 16.56 -14.82
CA VAL A 38 0.78 16.48 -14.81
C VAL A 38 1.34 17.01 -13.49
N ARG A 39 0.87 18.15 -12.99
CA ARG A 39 1.30 18.70 -11.69
C ARG A 39 1.03 17.74 -10.54
N VAL A 40 -0.10 17.03 -10.55
CA VAL A 40 -0.44 15.99 -9.57
C VAL A 40 0.56 14.84 -9.62
N ALA A 41 0.91 14.35 -10.81
CA ALA A 41 1.90 13.28 -10.96
C ALA A 41 3.29 13.68 -10.44
N VAL A 42 3.75 14.88 -10.80
CA VAL A 42 5.04 15.45 -10.33
C VAL A 42 5.04 15.63 -8.81
N TYR A 43 3.95 16.14 -8.25
CA TYR A 43 3.79 16.25 -6.80
C TYR A 43 3.87 14.89 -6.11
N GLY A 44 3.18 13.88 -6.65
CA GLY A 44 3.26 12.50 -6.19
C GLY A 44 4.68 11.94 -6.20
N ALA A 45 5.40 12.14 -7.31
CA ALA A 45 6.79 11.73 -7.45
C ALA A 45 7.68 12.35 -6.37
N ALA A 46 7.57 13.67 -6.17
CA ALA A 46 8.35 14.39 -5.17
C ALA A 46 8.02 13.95 -3.74
N ARG A 47 6.72 13.81 -3.42
CA ARG A 47 6.24 13.38 -2.09
C ARG A 47 6.75 11.98 -1.73
N LEU A 48 6.72 11.06 -2.69
CA LEU A 48 7.20 9.68 -2.52
C LEU A 48 8.72 9.54 -2.75
N ARG A 49 9.41 10.62 -3.13
CA ARG A 49 10.84 10.64 -3.50
C ARG A 49 11.17 9.64 -4.61
N LEU A 50 10.29 9.57 -5.61
CA LEU A 50 10.39 8.76 -6.83
C LEU A 50 10.72 9.60 -8.07
N ASP A 51 11.15 10.85 -7.89
CA ASP A 51 11.50 11.82 -8.94
C ASP A 51 12.45 11.23 -10.00
N ARG A 52 13.68 10.83 -9.61
CA ARG A 52 14.64 10.20 -10.55
C ARG A 52 14.13 8.93 -11.22
N LEU A 53 13.30 8.14 -10.56
CA LEU A 53 12.69 6.95 -11.16
C LEU A 53 11.68 7.36 -12.25
N ALA A 54 10.87 8.38 -11.97
CA ALA A 54 9.89 8.92 -12.91
C ALA A 54 10.53 9.65 -14.09
N GLU A 55 11.69 10.29 -13.92
CA GLU A 55 12.47 10.92 -15.01
C GLU A 55 12.87 9.94 -16.14
N GLN A 56 12.91 8.63 -15.85
CA GLN A 56 13.21 7.60 -16.86
C GLN A 56 12.01 7.31 -17.78
N GLU A 57 10.81 7.72 -17.36
CA GLU A 57 9.57 7.49 -18.10
C GLU A 57 9.41 8.53 -19.22
N ARG A 58 9.17 8.03 -20.44
CA ARG A 58 9.02 8.86 -21.64
C ARG A 58 7.56 9.09 -22.01
N ARG A 59 6.66 8.23 -21.54
CA ARG A 59 5.24 8.33 -21.87
C ARG A 59 4.60 9.47 -21.07
N PRO A 60 3.75 10.30 -21.71
CA PRO A 60 3.05 11.37 -21.00
C PRO A 60 2.00 10.81 -20.04
N VAL A 61 1.58 11.66 -19.10
CA VAL A 61 0.46 11.35 -18.19
C VAL A 61 -0.84 11.35 -18.99
N GLY A 62 -1.65 10.32 -18.83
CA GLY A 62 -2.98 10.20 -19.39
C GLY A 62 -4.08 10.80 -18.50
N ALA A 63 -5.31 10.79 -19.01
CA ALA A 63 -6.47 11.36 -18.31
C ALA A 63 -7.03 10.48 -17.17
N GLY A 64 -6.45 9.31 -16.90
CA GLY A 64 -7.00 8.34 -15.92
C GLY A 64 -7.19 8.92 -14.52
N ALA A 65 -6.25 9.75 -14.05
CA ALA A 65 -6.35 10.43 -12.76
C ALA A 65 -7.54 11.42 -12.67
N LEU A 66 -7.95 12.01 -13.79
CA LEU A 66 -9.12 12.89 -13.85
C LEU A 66 -10.42 12.10 -13.69
N LEU A 67 -10.53 10.95 -14.38
CA LEU A 67 -11.68 10.05 -14.24
C LEU A 67 -11.79 9.49 -12.81
N LEU A 68 -10.65 9.15 -12.18
CA LEU A 68 -10.62 8.76 -10.78
C LEU A 68 -11.11 9.88 -9.86
N ALA A 69 -10.67 11.12 -10.10
CA ALA A 69 -11.13 12.27 -9.32
C ALA A 69 -12.64 12.52 -9.47
N ALA A 70 -13.18 12.36 -10.68
CA ALA A 70 -14.61 12.47 -10.94
C ALA A 70 -15.41 11.39 -10.20
N ALA A 71 -14.96 10.13 -10.26
CA ALA A 71 -15.58 9.03 -9.52
C ALA A 71 -15.56 9.27 -7.99
N ILE A 72 -14.45 9.79 -7.45
CA ILE A 72 -14.35 10.17 -6.03
C ILE A 72 -15.31 11.32 -5.69
N GLY A 73 -15.47 12.30 -6.60
CA GLY A 73 -16.42 13.39 -6.41
C GLY A 73 -17.87 12.91 -6.37
N ALA A 74 -18.17 11.86 -7.13
CA ALA A 74 -19.49 11.22 -7.18
C ALA A 74 -19.72 10.16 -6.09
N ARG A 75 -18.90 10.10 -5.04
CA ARG A 75 -18.97 9.07 -3.98
C ARG A 75 -20.34 8.94 -3.29
N ALA A 76 -21.19 9.96 -3.33
CA ALA A 76 -22.56 9.89 -2.83
C ALA A 76 -23.46 8.96 -3.66
N GLN A 77 -23.04 8.60 -4.88
CA GLN A 77 -23.69 7.69 -5.81
C GLN A 77 -22.80 6.45 -6.00
N GLU A 78 -22.64 5.64 -4.96
CA GLU A 78 -21.62 4.58 -4.86
C GLU A 78 -21.54 3.68 -6.10
N GLU A 79 -22.66 3.15 -6.57
CA GLU A 79 -22.69 2.23 -7.72
C GLU A 79 -22.22 2.89 -9.01
N LEU A 80 -22.67 4.11 -9.30
CA LEU A 80 -22.28 4.87 -10.48
C LEU A 80 -20.80 5.30 -10.40
N ALA A 81 -20.35 5.74 -9.22
CA ALA A 81 -18.95 6.06 -8.98
C ALA A 81 -18.05 4.82 -9.18
N ALA A 82 -18.45 3.67 -8.65
CA ALA A 82 -17.72 2.41 -8.80
C ALA A 82 -17.67 1.94 -10.28
N GLU A 83 -18.74 2.13 -11.04
CA GLU A 83 -18.75 1.84 -12.47
C GLU A 83 -17.87 2.81 -13.26
N ALA A 84 -17.87 4.10 -12.90
CA ALA A 84 -16.98 5.09 -13.50
C ALA A 84 -15.49 4.72 -13.30
N VAL A 85 -15.13 4.13 -12.15
CA VAL A 85 -13.77 3.63 -11.94
C VAL A 85 -13.41 2.50 -12.91
N ARG A 86 -14.36 1.65 -13.32
CA ARG A 86 -14.09 0.59 -14.31
C ARG A 86 -13.76 1.14 -15.70
N ALA A 87 -14.25 2.34 -16.02
CA ALA A 87 -13.94 3.02 -17.27
C ALA A 87 -12.56 3.71 -17.26
N VAL A 88 -11.87 3.76 -16.11
CA VAL A 88 -10.53 4.34 -16.01
C VAL A 88 -9.54 3.48 -16.80
N PRO A 89 -8.81 4.07 -17.77
CA PRO A 89 -7.76 3.35 -18.48
C PRO A 89 -6.70 2.83 -17.51
N ALA A 90 -6.20 1.62 -17.75
CA ALA A 90 -5.05 1.10 -17.02
C ALA A 90 -3.87 2.07 -17.13
N ALA A 91 -3.10 2.23 -16.04
CA ALA A 91 -1.91 3.06 -16.04
C ALA A 91 -0.89 2.52 -17.05
N ARG A 92 -0.43 3.35 -17.99
CA ARG A 92 0.47 2.94 -19.09
C ARG A 92 1.91 3.41 -18.89
N SER A 93 2.15 4.17 -17.83
CA SER A 93 3.42 4.81 -17.50
C SER A 93 3.56 4.95 -15.99
N LEU A 94 4.79 5.13 -15.50
CA LEU A 94 4.99 5.45 -14.09
C LEU A 94 4.34 6.79 -13.71
N TRP A 95 4.26 7.74 -14.64
CA TRP A 95 3.56 9.00 -14.43
C TRP A 95 2.06 8.80 -14.18
N ASP A 96 1.40 7.90 -14.92
CA ASP A 96 0.01 7.52 -14.68
C ASP A 96 -0.16 6.90 -13.29
N VAL A 97 0.73 5.98 -12.93
CA VAL A 97 0.72 5.30 -11.62
C VAL A 97 0.81 6.32 -10.48
N LEU A 98 1.72 7.29 -10.59
CA LEU A 98 1.89 8.38 -9.62
C LEU A 98 0.68 9.30 -9.57
N ALA A 99 0.11 9.66 -10.72
CA ALA A 99 -1.10 10.48 -10.79
C ALA A 99 -2.29 9.78 -10.13
N HIS A 100 -2.52 8.51 -10.46
CA HIS A 100 -3.58 7.68 -9.87
C HIS A 100 -3.41 7.60 -8.35
N HIS A 101 -2.19 7.31 -7.87
CA HIS A 101 -1.92 7.22 -6.44
C HIS A 101 -2.19 8.54 -5.71
N THR A 102 -1.71 9.65 -6.27
CA THR A 102 -1.84 10.97 -5.65
C THR A 102 -3.31 11.39 -5.52
N VAL A 103 -4.18 10.94 -6.42
CA VAL A 103 -5.62 11.16 -6.32
C VAL A 103 -6.30 10.17 -5.37
N VAL A 104 -5.99 8.87 -5.50
CA VAL A 104 -6.71 7.81 -4.80
C VAL A 104 -6.34 7.71 -3.32
N ALA A 105 -5.05 7.66 -3.00
CA ALA A 105 -4.59 7.42 -1.63
C ALA A 105 -5.17 8.40 -0.59
N PRO A 106 -5.17 9.73 -0.81
CA PRO A 106 -5.78 10.66 0.15
C PRO A 106 -7.32 10.59 0.17
N ALA A 107 -7.97 10.07 -0.87
CA ALA A 107 -9.42 9.95 -0.92
C ALA A 107 -9.96 8.73 -0.17
N LEU A 108 -9.19 7.64 -0.06
CA LEU A 108 -9.64 6.38 0.56
C LEU A 108 -10.26 6.55 1.96
N PRO A 109 -9.71 7.36 2.88
CA PRO A 109 -10.33 7.59 4.19
C PRO A 109 -11.74 8.22 4.11
N HIS A 110 -12.03 8.98 3.05
CA HIS A 110 -13.33 9.61 2.81
C HIS A 110 -14.34 8.68 2.12
N CYS A 111 -13.88 7.51 1.65
CA CYS A 111 -14.73 6.45 1.09
C CYS A 111 -15.00 5.32 2.11
N ALA A 112 -14.80 5.57 3.41
CA ALA A 112 -15.00 4.56 4.45
C ALA A 112 -16.44 4.03 4.53
N SER A 113 -17.43 4.85 4.16
CA SER A 113 -18.84 4.47 4.08
C SER A 113 -19.25 3.86 2.73
N THR A 114 -18.33 3.80 1.76
CA THR A 114 -18.58 3.32 0.39
C THR A 114 -17.55 2.25 0.01
N PRO A 115 -17.62 1.06 0.63
CA PRO A 115 -16.59 0.03 0.52
C PRO A 115 -16.39 -0.45 -0.92
N LEU A 116 -17.44 -0.54 -1.74
CA LEU A 116 -17.33 -0.97 -3.13
C LEU A 116 -16.49 0.04 -3.92
N LEU A 117 -16.73 1.33 -3.73
CA LEU A 117 -15.95 2.38 -4.37
C LEU A 117 -14.49 2.35 -3.90
N ALA A 118 -14.25 2.24 -2.60
CA ALA A 118 -12.90 2.18 -2.03
C ALA A 118 -12.10 0.98 -2.58
N GLU A 119 -12.75 -0.16 -2.81
CA GLU A 119 -12.12 -1.32 -3.44
C GLU A 119 -11.76 -1.06 -4.90
N ARG A 120 -12.70 -0.55 -5.70
CA ARG A 120 -12.44 -0.23 -7.12
C ARG A 120 -11.34 0.79 -7.30
N LEU A 121 -11.29 1.81 -6.43
CA LEU A 121 -10.23 2.81 -6.47
C LEU A 121 -8.84 2.21 -6.22
N ARG A 122 -8.72 1.24 -5.30
CA ARG A 122 -7.46 0.50 -5.10
C ARG A 122 -7.08 -0.30 -6.34
N ASP A 123 -8.03 -0.99 -6.96
CA ASP A 123 -7.77 -1.79 -8.17
C ASP A 123 -7.27 -0.92 -9.34
N ALA A 124 -7.79 0.31 -9.46
CA ALA A 124 -7.38 1.26 -10.49
C ALA A 124 -6.07 2.02 -10.18
N SER A 125 -5.52 1.86 -8.98
CA SER A 125 -4.29 2.53 -8.53
C SER A 125 -3.26 1.53 -8.00
N PRO A 126 -2.46 0.89 -8.89
CA PRO A 126 -1.52 -0.16 -8.51
C PRO A 126 -0.54 0.25 -7.40
N LEU A 127 -0.04 1.50 -7.40
CA LEU A 127 0.83 1.98 -6.33
C LEU A 127 0.10 2.13 -5.00
N THR A 128 -1.16 2.58 -5.00
CA THR A 128 -1.96 2.59 -3.75
C THR A 128 -2.20 1.17 -3.25
N ALA A 129 -2.49 0.24 -4.15
CA ALA A 129 -2.65 -1.18 -3.81
C ALA A 129 -1.38 -1.79 -3.22
N VAL A 130 -0.19 -1.51 -3.80
CA VAL A 130 1.10 -1.95 -3.26
C VAL A 130 1.34 -1.39 -1.86
N LEU A 131 1.08 -0.10 -1.63
CA LEU A 131 1.40 0.57 -0.36
C LEU A 131 0.37 0.29 0.75
N ASP A 132 -0.90 0.08 0.41
CA ASP A 132 -1.99 -0.29 1.32
C ASP A 132 -2.20 -1.81 1.34
N ARG A 133 -3.08 -2.28 0.43
CA ARG A 133 -3.35 -3.67 0.07
C ARG A 133 -4.13 -3.69 -1.25
N PRO A 134 -3.91 -4.65 -2.15
CA PRO A 134 -4.80 -4.86 -3.29
C PRO A 134 -6.09 -5.59 -2.87
N ASN A 135 -7.09 -5.59 -3.74
CA ASN A 135 -8.10 -6.65 -3.77
C ASN A 135 -7.65 -7.72 -4.79
N PRO A 136 -8.24 -8.93 -4.76
CA PRO A 136 -7.79 -10.03 -5.62
C PRO A 136 -7.65 -9.67 -7.11
N PRO A 137 -8.55 -8.88 -7.74
CA PRO A 137 -8.37 -8.48 -9.14
C PRO A 137 -7.16 -7.57 -9.41
N GLY A 138 -6.77 -6.75 -8.42
CA GLY A 138 -5.67 -5.80 -8.52
C GLY A 138 -4.31 -6.35 -8.07
N GLU A 139 -4.25 -7.58 -7.54
CA GLU A 139 -3.03 -8.19 -7.02
C GLU A 139 -1.92 -8.28 -8.06
N SER A 140 -2.21 -8.82 -9.25
CA SER A 140 -1.18 -8.99 -10.29
C SER A 140 -0.59 -7.66 -10.76
N ALA A 141 -1.40 -6.60 -10.89
CA ALA A 141 -0.89 -5.28 -11.27
C ALA A 141 -0.02 -4.67 -10.18
N ALA A 142 -0.35 -4.89 -8.90
CA ALA A 142 0.45 -4.46 -7.77
C ALA A 142 1.79 -5.21 -7.70
N GLU A 143 1.78 -6.53 -7.89
CA GLU A 143 2.99 -7.36 -7.92
C GLU A 143 3.92 -6.98 -9.08
N LEU A 144 3.38 -6.80 -10.30
CA LEU A 144 4.19 -6.37 -11.45
C LEU A 144 4.81 -4.99 -11.22
N LEU A 145 4.06 -4.02 -10.69
CA LEU A 145 4.61 -2.71 -10.34
C LEU A 145 5.75 -2.83 -9.31
N LEU A 146 5.57 -3.68 -8.30
CA LEU A 146 6.58 -3.93 -7.29
C LEU A 146 7.86 -4.50 -7.90
N GLU A 147 7.74 -5.60 -8.64
CA GLU A 147 8.86 -6.38 -9.16
C GLU A 147 9.60 -5.67 -10.30
N ASP A 148 8.86 -5.17 -11.29
CA ASP A 148 9.45 -4.65 -12.53
C ASP A 148 9.90 -3.19 -12.41
N VAL A 149 9.34 -2.43 -11.46
CA VAL A 149 9.56 -0.98 -11.36
C VAL A 149 10.16 -0.56 -10.02
N LEU A 150 9.55 -0.93 -8.89
CA LEU A 150 9.98 -0.41 -7.59
C LEU A 150 11.27 -1.07 -7.09
N LEU A 151 11.39 -2.39 -7.25
CA LEU A 151 12.56 -3.13 -6.76
C LEU A 151 13.81 -2.92 -7.62
N THR A 152 13.63 -2.55 -8.89
CA THR A 152 14.72 -2.30 -9.86
C THR A 152 15.46 -1.00 -9.61
N HIS A 153 14.94 -0.12 -8.73
CA HIS A 153 15.54 1.19 -8.46
C HIS A 153 15.68 1.52 -6.96
N PRO A 154 16.80 2.15 -6.52
CA PRO A 154 17.01 2.50 -5.11
C PRO A 154 15.90 3.36 -4.48
N GLN A 155 15.24 4.23 -5.24
CA GLN A 155 14.13 5.02 -4.72
C GLN A 155 12.90 4.17 -4.37
N GLY A 156 12.53 3.18 -5.20
CA GLY A 156 11.41 2.30 -4.92
C GLY A 156 11.68 1.40 -3.71
N ARG A 157 12.90 0.86 -3.59
CA ARG A 157 13.35 0.12 -2.40
C ARG A 157 13.24 0.94 -1.11
N ARG A 158 13.68 2.22 -1.15
CA ARG A 158 13.55 3.14 -0.01
C ARG A 158 12.10 3.43 0.33
N LEU A 159 11.24 3.63 -0.67
CA LEU A 159 9.81 3.82 -0.47
C LEU A 159 9.21 2.61 0.25
N LEU A 160 9.43 1.39 -0.26
CA LEU A 160 8.94 0.16 0.37
C LEU A 160 9.42 0.03 1.81
N THR A 161 10.72 0.25 2.06
CA THR A 161 11.28 0.24 3.41
C THR A 161 10.56 1.24 4.32
N SER A 162 10.37 2.48 3.85
CA SER A 162 9.74 3.54 4.64
C SER A 162 8.27 3.31 4.93
N VAL A 163 7.55 2.59 4.06
CA VAL A 163 6.11 2.34 4.19
C VAL A 163 5.84 1.05 4.95
N TYR A 164 6.60 -0.02 4.65
CA TYR A 164 6.37 -1.36 5.21
C TYR A 164 6.96 -1.50 6.62
N CYS A 165 7.86 -0.61 7.03
CA CYS A 165 8.36 -0.59 8.40
C CYS A 165 7.28 -0.19 9.42
N ALA A 166 6.30 0.61 9.00
CA ALA A 166 5.19 1.00 9.87
C ALA A 166 4.32 -0.20 10.25
N ALA A 167 3.80 -0.18 11.48
CA ALA A 167 2.83 -1.16 11.95
C ALA A 167 1.61 -1.19 11.01
N PRO A 168 1.18 -2.37 10.52
CA PRO A 168 0.03 -2.46 9.63
C PRO A 168 -1.23 -1.85 10.26
N ALA A 169 -1.93 -0.99 9.50
CA ALA A 169 -3.14 -0.32 9.93
C ALA A 169 -4.40 -1.21 9.87
N SER A 170 -4.32 -2.36 9.17
CA SER A 170 -5.42 -3.31 9.05
C SER A 170 -4.93 -4.76 8.92
N PRO A 171 -5.78 -5.76 9.23
CA PRO A 171 -5.51 -7.17 8.96
C PRO A 171 -5.10 -7.45 7.51
N GLY A 172 -5.82 -6.88 6.55
CA GLY A 172 -5.53 -7.09 5.13
C GLY A 172 -4.15 -6.56 4.72
N GLN A 173 -3.76 -5.40 5.26
CA GLN A 173 -2.41 -4.85 5.04
C GLN A 173 -1.33 -5.72 5.69
N ALA A 174 -1.57 -6.26 6.88
CA ALA A 174 -0.62 -7.14 7.56
C ALA A 174 -0.38 -8.44 6.76
N LEU A 175 -1.46 -9.04 6.23
CA LEU A 175 -1.40 -10.22 5.38
C LEU A 175 -0.67 -9.94 4.06
N TRP A 176 -1.06 -8.87 3.36
CA TRP A 176 -0.44 -8.46 2.10
C TRP A 176 1.06 -8.22 2.26
N ARG A 177 1.45 -7.33 3.18
CA ARG A 177 2.86 -7.01 3.43
C ARG A 177 3.64 -8.23 3.91
N GLY A 178 3.06 -9.03 4.81
CA GLY A 178 3.71 -10.26 5.30
C GLY A 178 3.99 -11.27 4.20
N ARG A 179 3.02 -11.48 3.30
CA ARG A 179 3.18 -12.35 2.12
C ARG A 179 4.28 -11.85 1.19
N LEU A 180 4.28 -10.55 0.85
CA LEU A 180 5.31 -9.96 0.00
C LEU A 180 6.70 -10.07 0.64
N LEU A 181 6.84 -9.76 1.93
CA LEU A 181 8.12 -9.90 2.63
C LEU A 181 8.60 -11.36 2.66
N ASP A 182 7.69 -12.33 2.77
CA ASP A 182 8.05 -13.75 2.75
C ASP A 182 8.48 -14.22 1.36
N GLN A 183 7.87 -13.71 0.29
CA GLN A 183 8.32 -13.93 -1.09
C GLN A 183 9.68 -13.29 -1.32
N LEU A 184 9.83 -12.01 -0.96
CA LEU A 184 11.05 -11.23 -1.13
C LEU A 184 12.22 -11.80 -0.36
N ARG A 185 12.03 -12.50 0.77
CA ARG A 185 13.16 -13.10 1.52
C ARG A 185 13.96 -14.09 0.68
N MET A 186 13.38 -14.66 -0.38
CA MET A 186 14.08 -15.59 -1.26
C MET A 186 14.93 -14.86 -2.30
N GLN A 187 14.45 -13.72 -2.79
CA GLN A 187 15.05 -12.95 -3.89
C GLN A 187 15.98 -11.83 -3.36
N ASP A 188 15.56 -11.14 -2.29
CA ASP A 188 16.21 -9.96 -1.74
C ASP A 188 16.11 -9.91 -0.20
N ARG A 189 17.01 -10.65 0.44
CA ARG A 189 17.09 -10.73 1.91
C ARG A 189 17.44 -9.40 2.56
N GLU A 190 18.29 -8.62 1.90
CA GLU A 190 18.77 -7.35 2.46
C GLU A 190 17.63 -6.35 2.58
N LEU A 191 16.77 -6.22 1.55
CA LEU A 191 15.58 -5.37 1.62
C LEU A 191 14.64 -5.79 2.75
N VAL A 192 14.39 -7.10 2.90
CA VAL A 192 13.53 -7.60 3.97
C VAL A 192 14.11 -7.25 5.34
N LEU A 193 15.41 -7.42 5.53
CA LEU A 193 16.09 -7.03 6.77
C LEU A 193 16.04 -5.51 6.99
N ASP A 194 16.20 -4.68 5.95
CA ASP A 194 16.08 -3.22 6.03
C ASP A 194 14.68 -2.80 6.51
N VAL A 195 13.62 -3.47 6.02
CA VAL A 195 12.23 -3.23 6.47
C VAL A 195 12.06 -3.53 7.95
N TYR A 196 12.50 -4.70 8.42
CA TYR A 196 12.37 -5.07 9.84
C TYR A 196 13.28 -4.23 10.75
N GLU A 197 14.49 -3.91 10.31
CA GLU A 197 15.41 -3.04 11.03
C GLU A 197 14.80 -1.64 11.19
N ALA A 198 14.26 -1.06 10.10
CA ALA A 198 13.54 0.21 10.16
C ALA A 198 12.28 0.13 11.06
N ALA A 199 11.56 -1.00 11.04
CA ALA A 199 10.37 -1.20 11.86
C ALA A 199 10.71 -1.19 13.35
N LEU A 200 11.78 -1.88 13.74
CA LEU A 200 12.25 -1.95 15.13
C LEU A 200 12.88 -0.63 15.60
N LEU A 201 13.51 0.14 14.70
CA LEU A 201 14.09 1.44 15.05
C LEU A 201 13.04 2.54 15.18
N ARG A 202 11.98 2.53 14.36
CA ARG A 202 11.06 3.67 14.22
C ARG A 202 9.64 3.42 14.74
N HIS A 203 9.18 2.17 14.73
CA HIS A 203 7.78 1.80 14.99
C HIS A 203 7.64 0.65 16.00
N GLN A 204 8.66 0.48 16.86
CA GLN A 204 8.72 -0.64 17.81
C GLN A 204 7.49 -0.71 18.71
N ALA A 205 7.05 0.44 19.23
CA ALA A 205 5.97 0.50 20.21
C ALA A 205 4.64 0.04 19.59
N GLU A 206 4.35 0.51 18.38
CA GLU A 206 3.14 0.19 17.62
C GLU A 206 3.09 -1.29 17.27
N HIS A 207 4.21 -1.86 16.81
CA HIS A 207 4.32 -3.29 16.56
C HIS A 207 4.12 -4.14 17.82
N LEU A 208 4.67 -3.71 18.96
CA LEU A 208 4.48 -4.41 20.24
C LEU A 208 3.03 -4.36 20.73
N VAL A 209 2.30 -3.27 20.46
CA VAL A 209 0.87 -3.17 20.74
C VAL A 209 0.10 -4.21 19.93
N LEU A 210 0.35 -4.29 18.61
CA LEU A 210 -0.30 -5.29 17.75
C LEU A 210 0.02 -6.72 18.18
N ILE A 211 1.29 -7.03 18.52
CA ILE A 211 1.68 -8.35 19.02
C ILE A 211 0.93 -8.69 20.32
N ARG A 212 0.81 -7.72 21.24
CA ARG A 212 0.09 -7.94 22.51
C ARG A 212 -1.38 -8.24 22.26
N GLN A 213 -2.03 -7.46 21.40
CA GLN A 213 -3.43 -7.67 21.02
C GLN A 213 -3.63 -9.04 20.37
N ALA A 214 -2.79 -9.42 19.40
CA ALA A 214 -2.86 -10.72 18.75
C ALA A 214 -2.67 -11.89 19.73
N ARG A 215 -1.79 -11.74 20.74
CA ARG A 215 -1.61 -12.76 21.78
C ARG A 215 -2.83 -12.94 22.68
N LEU A 216 -3.60 -11.87 22.94
CA LEU A 216 -4.85 -11.97 23.68
C LEU A 216 -5.87 -12.81 22.90
N CYS A 217 -5.90 -12.74 21.57
CA CYS A 217 -6.74 -13.61 20.75
C CYS A 217 -6.35 -15.09 20.81
N LEU A 218 -5.16 -15.44 21.31
CA LEU A 218 -4.70 -16.83 21.43
C LEU A 218 -4.97 -17.46 22.80
N THR A 219 -5.70 -16.77 23.70
CA THR A 219 -6.19 -17.38 24.95
C THR A 219 -7.28 -18.41 24.67
N VAL A 220 -7.50 -19.37 25.55
CA VAL A 220 -8.45 -20.48 25.32
C VAL A 220 -9.91 -19.99 25.35
N PRO A 221 -10.75 -20.27 24.33
CA PRO A 221 -10.42 -20.92 23.06
C PRO A 221 -9.74 -19.94 22.07
N PRO A 222 -8.71 -20.39 21.32
CA PRO A 222 -7.93 -19.48 20.46
C PRO A 222 -8.73 -19.01 19.23
N ASP A 223 -8.71 -17.70 19.00
CA ASP A 223 -9.18 -17.02 17.79
C ASP A 223 -8.00 -16.80 16.81
N LEU A 224 -7.73 -17.83 16.01
CA LEU A 224 -6.66 -17.81 15.00
C LEU A 224 -6.91 -16.78 13.89
N PRO A 225 -8.12 -16.62 13.32
CA PRO A 225 -8.39 -15.58 12.33
C PRO A 225 -7.97 -14.17 12.76
N SER A 226 -8.18 -13.81 14.03
CA SER A 226 -7.79 -12.49 14.54
C SER A 226 -6.27 -12.33 14.78
N ALA A 227 -5.58 -13.40 15.19
CA ALA A 227 -4.13 -13.35 15.47
C ALA A 227 -3.26 -13.51 14.21
N ARG A 228 -3.73 -14.27 13.21
CA ARG A 228 -2.97 -14.64 12.00
C ARG A 228 -2.39 -13.45 11.22
N PRO A 229 -3.12 -12.34 10.98
CA PRO A 229 -2.59 -11.22 10.20
C PRO A 229 -1.31 -10.64 10.78
N VAL A 230 -1.28 -10.41 12.10
CA VAL A 230 -0.11 -9.87 12.80
C VAL A 230 1.03 -10.90 12.79
N ALA A 231 0.72 -12.18 13.03
CA ALA A 231 1.69 -13.26 12.96
C ALA A 231 2.35 -13.36 11.57
N GLN A 232 1.56 -13.25 10.50
CA GLN A 232 2.03 -13.38 9.12
C GLN A 232 2.97 -12.25 8.72
N TRP A 233 2.79 -11.03 9.25
CA TRP A 233 3.74 -9.94 9.05
C TRP A 233 5.15 -10.29 9.55
N TRP A 234 5.27 -11.08 10.62
CA TRP A 234 6.56 -11.54 11.19
C TRP A 234 7.11 -12.83 10.57
N ALA A 235 6.40 -13.47 9.65
CA ALA A 235 6.75 -14.77 9.10
C ALA A 235 8.14 -14.77 8.42
N ALA A 236 8.42 -13.76 7.59
CA ALA A 236 9.67 -13.67 6.86
C ALA A 236 10.88 -13.56 7.81
N LEU A 237 10.80 -12.73 8.84
CA LEU A 237 11.86 -12.61 9.85
C LEU A 237 12.03 -13.91 10.65
N ALA A 238 10.95 -14.59 11.03
CA ALA A 238 11.01 -15.86 11.75
C ALA A 238 11.72 -16.95 10.94
N ARG A 239 11.48 -16.98 9.62
CA ARG A 239 12.15 -17.92 8.69
C ARG A 239 13.61 -17.51 8.43
N LEU A 240 13.91 -16.22 8.33
CA LEU A 240 15.30 -15.72 8.20
C LEU A 240 16.11 -15.98 9.48
N GLU A 241 15.53 -15.84 10.67
CA GLU A 241 16.21 -16.20 11.92
C GLU A 241 16.65 -17.67 11.93
N ARG A 242 15.76 -18.56 11.45
CA ARG A 242 16.04 -20.00 11.39
C ARG A 242 17.11 -20.35 10.34
N SER A 243 17.05 -19.73 9.17
CA SER A 243 17.87 -20.10 8.00
C SER A 243 19.16 -19.30 7.86
N HIS A 244 19.18 -18.04 8.31
CA HIS A 244 20.29 -17.09 8.13
C HIS A 244 20.60 -16.30 9.42
N PRO A 245 20.82 -16.96 10.57
CA PRO A 245 20.99 -16.28 11.86
C PRO A 245 22.19 -15.32 11.91
N ARG A 246 23.22 -15.54 11.09
CA ARG A 246 24.39 -14.65 11.00
C ARG A 246 24.04 -13.29 10.39
N LEU A 247 23.14 -13.24 9.40
CA LEU A 247 22.71 -11.99 8.77
C LEU A 247 21.95 -11.12 9.79
N LEU A 248 21.04 -11.71 10.56
CA LEU A 248 20.31 -10.98 11.60
C LEU A 248 21.24 -10.40 12.66
N ARG A 249 22.24 -11.18 13.12
CA ARG A 249 23.21 -10.71 14.12
C ARG A 249 24.12 -9.59 13.61
N ALA A 250 24.32 -9.50 12.30
CA ALA A 250 25.12 -8.43 11.69
C ALA A 250 24.37 -7.09 11.65
N ARG A 251 23.03 -7.10 11.77
CA ARG A 251 22.22 -5.88 11.78
C ARG A 251 22.18 -5.26 13.18
N THR A 252 22.66 -4.03 13.29
CA THR A 252 22.76 -3.32 14.58
C THR A 252 21.40 -2.86 15.12
N GLY A 253 20.43 -2.58 14.24
CA GLY A 253 19.10 -2.12 14.63
C GLY A 253 18.11 -3.25 14.92
N ILE A 254 18.47 -4.52 14.65
CA ILE A 254 17.63 -5.67 15.00
C ILE A 254 17.91 -6.09 16.46
N THR A 255 17.17 -5.46 17.37
CA THR A 255 17.25 -5.71 18.82
C THR A 255 16.35 -6.87 19.26
N ARG A 256 16.56 -7.42 20.46
CA ARG A 256 15.85 -8.63 20.97
C ARG A 256 14.31 -8.53 20.95
N GLN A 257 13.75 -7.34 20.83
CA GLN A 257 12.32 -7.06 20.73
C GLN A 257 11.65 -7.81 19.57
N TYR A 258 12.39 -8.09 18.48
CA TYR A 258 11.87 -8.88 17.36
C TYR A 258 11.40 -10.28 17.78
N LEU A 259 11.98 -10.85 18.85
CA LEU A 259 11.64 -12.19 19.34
C LEU A 259 10.17 -12.30 19.75
N ALA A 260 9.53 -11.19 20.15
CA ALA A 260 8.13 -11.17 20.50
C ALA A 260 7.23 -11.53 19.28
N GLY A 261 7.55 -10.94 18.12
CA GLY A 261 6.86 -11.21 16.86
C GLY A 261 7.16 -12.59 16.30
N VAL A 262 8.42 -13.01 16.31
CA VAL A 262 8.82 -14.37 15.88
C VAL A 262 8.17 -15.46 16.73
N SER A 263 8.06 -15.23 18.04
CA SER A 263 7.38 -16.17 18.95
C SER A 263 5.87 -16.23 18.69
N LEU A 264 5.23 -15.08 18.40
CA LEU A 264 3.83 -15.03 18.01
C LEU A 264 3.59 -15.86 16.74
N TYR A 265 4.40 -15.66 15.70
CA TYR A 265 4.30 -16.43 14.45
C TYR A 265 4.38 -17.95 14.69
N ARG A 266 5.38 -18.39 15.44
CA ARG A 266 5.56 -19.81 15.79
C ARG A 266 4.41 -20.38 16.63
N GLN A 267 3.79 -19.55 17.47
CA GLN A 267 2.63 -19.97 18.25
C GLN A 267 1.42 -20.20 17.35
N VAL A 268 1.12 -19.27 16.44
CA VAL A 268 0.04 -19.40 15.46
C VAL A 268 0.26 -20.62 14.56
N GLU A 269 1.46 -20.77 13.99
CA GLU A 269 1.83 -21.92 13.13
C GLU A 269 1.58 -23.27 13.82
N ARG A 270 1.91 -23.40 15.11
CA ARG A 270 1.66 -24.62 15.89
C ARG A 270 0.18 -24.88 16.15
N LEU A 271 -0.59 -23.84 16.48
CA LEU A 271 -2.02 -24.00 16.75
C LEU A 271 -2.79 -24.36 15.48
N GLU A 272 -2.40 -23.80 14.33
CA GLU A 272 -2.96 -24.16 13.03
C GLU A 272 -2.70 -25.64 12.70
N ALA A 273 -1.48 -26.13 12.96
CA ALA A 273 -1.12 -27.52 12.72
C ALA A 273 -1.87 -28.54 13.60
N ILE A 274 -2.40 -28.11 14.75
CA ILE A 274 -3.22 -28.95 15.65
C ILE A 274 -4.70 -28.93 15.22
N THR A 275 -5.13 -27.87 14.55
CA THR A 275 -6.55 -27.63 14.19
C THR A 275 -6.87 -28.10 12.76
N ALA A 276 -5.85 -28.32 11.93
CA ALA A 276 -5.96 -28.87 10.56
C ALA A 276 -6.03 -30.40 10.56
#